data_AF-A0A8H7QN78-F1
#
_entry.id   AF-A0A8H7QN78-F1
#
_cell.length_a   1.000
_cell.length_b   1.000
_cell.length_c   1.000
_cell.angle_alpha   90.00
_cell.angle_beta   90.00
_cell.angle_gamma   90.00
#
_symmetry.space_group_name_H-M   'P 1'
#
loop_
_entity.id
_entity.type
_entity.pdbx_description
1 polymer ?
#
loop_
_entity_poly.entity_id
_entity_poly.type
_entity_poly.pdbx_seq_one_letter_code
_entity_poly.pdbx_strand_id
1 'polypeptide(L)'
;MLQAEKTGNTLINLMQKQQNVDLTNVNIVIYTSPFQRCIDTSIGIIKGLNQKKNPPTLRIDLGLGEWMCERFFDSISCSASQLIARQQEKLARQQAFTYSMKAKNQILDTMLPPLKIDYAYKSKYMEFDYPERYTDMIHRFEDTQHHCLKSTNPDTIVIFVTHAVGVNALLDSFRNKVTIPLESHYCSISCVRHYNKQHSSFDLNSSDQSDEDDQALFNSTAKQKWSIELVMSDTHLQN
;
A
#
# COMPACT_ATOMS: atom_id res chain seq x y z
N MET A 1 6.13 6.22 16.32
CA MET A 1 5.62 7.26 15.39
C MET A 1 6.73 7.89 14.54
N LEU A 2 7.90 8.24 15.12
CA LEU A 2 8.98 8.91 14.39
C LEU A 2 9.44 8.20 13.10
N GLN A 3 9.61 6.87 13.11
CA GLN A 3 9.99 6.10 11.91
C GLN A 3 8.96 6.22 10.78
N ALA A 4 7.67 6.12 11.11
CA ALA A 4 6.58 6.25 10.14
C ALA A 4 6.51 7.67 9.56
N GLU A 5 6.78 8.69 10.37
CA GLU A 5 6.86 10.09 9.91
C GLU A 5 8.06 10.31 8.96
N LYS A 6 9.25 9.79 9.31
CA LYS A 6 10.41 9.77 8.39
C LYS A 6 10.11 9.03 7.09
N THR A 7 9.35 7.94 7.17
CA THR A 7 8.90 7.17 6.00
C THR A 7 7.99 8.01 5.11
N GLY A 8 7.00 8.71 5.68
CA GLY A 8 6.16 9.66 4.96
C GLY A 8 6.96 10.75 4.23
N ASN A 9 7.94 11.37 4.91
CA ASN A 9 8.84 12.35 4.30
C ASN A 9 9.65 11.75 3.12
N THR A 10 10.11 10.51 3.27
CA THR A 10 10.88 9.82 2.23
C THR A 10 10.03 9.50 1.02
N LEU A 11 8.75 9.13 1.22
CA LEU A 11 7.82 8.87 0.13
C LEU A 11 7.60 10.12 -0.74
N ILE A 12 7.54 11.33 -0.17
CA ILE A 12 7.47 12.59 -0.95
C ILE A 12 8.66 12.67 -1.91
N ASN A 13 9.87 12.43 -1.43
CA ASN A 13 11.09 12.51 -2.25
C ASN A 13 11.08 11.47 -3.37
N LEU A 14 10.59 10.26 -3.09
CA LEU A 14 10.42 9.23 -4.12
C LEU A 14 9.40 9.67 -5.18
N MET A 15 8.23 10.16 -4.76
CA MET A 15 7.18 10.62 -5.69
C MET A 15 7.65 11.79 -6.57
N GLN A 16 8.39 12.76 -6.02
CA GLN A 16 8.93 13.91 -6.79
C GLN A 16 9.94 13.47 -7.85
N LYS A 17 10.90 12.61 -7.47
CA LYS A 17 11.94 12.12 -8.39
C LYS A 17 11.37 11.34 -9.57
N GLN A 18 10.20 10.73 -9.37
CA GLN A 18 9.68 9.73 -10.30
C GLN A 18 8.68 10.27 -11.32
N GLN A 19 8.08 11.46 -11.10
CA GLN A 19 6.92 11.85 -11.90
C GLN A 19 6.84 13.33 -12.34
N ASN A 20 7.74 14.24 -11.94
CA ASN A 20 7.57 15.68 -12.19
C ASN A 20 6.15 16.19 -11.79
N VAL A 21 5.50 15.47 -10.87
CA VAL A 21 4.12 15.68 -10.50
C VAL A 21 4.07 16.73 -9.39
N ASP A 22 3.16 17.69 -9.56
CA ASP A 22 2.80 18.64 -8.50
C ASP A 22 2.16 17.88 -7.35
N LEU A 23 2.99 17.56 -6.35
CA LEU A 23 2.57 16.85 -5.15
C LEU A 23 1.45 17.54 -4.38
N THR A 24 1.18 18.83 -4.61
CA THR A 24 0.14 19.54 -3.85
C THR A 24 -1.28 19.14 -4.26
N ASN A 25 -1.43 18.47 -5.42
CA ASN A 25 -2.72 18.05 -5.97
C ASN A 25 -2.84 16.53 -6.20
N VAL A 26 -1.84 15.75 -5.76
CA VAL A 26 -1.86 14.29 -5.92
C VAL A 26 -2.92 13.65 -5.04
N ASN A 27 -3.68 12.71 -5.61
CA ASN A 27 -4.55 11.84 -4.83
C ASN A 27 -3.72 10.71 -4.23
N ILE A 28 -3.75 10.58 -2.91
CA ILE A 28 -3.08 9.50 -2.18
C ILE A 28 -4.14 8.70 -1.43
N VAL A 29 -4.15 7.38 -1.65
CA VAL A 29 -4.97 6.43 -0.90
C VAL A 29 -4.05 5.46 -0.18
N ILE A 30 -4.24 5.34 1.13
CA ILE A 30 -3.53 4.40 1.98
C ILE A 30 -4.50 3.29 2.36
N TYR A 31 -4.21 2.06 1.92
CA TYR A 31 -4.86 0.85 2.41
C TYR A 31 -4.00 0.28 3.53
N THR A 32 -4.59 0.13 4.72
CA THR A 32 -3.89 -0.39 5.90
C THR A 32 -4.56 -1.64 6.43
N SER A 33 -3.73 -2.59 6.86
CA SER A 33 -4.11 -3.66 7.77
C SER A 33 -4.89 -3.12 8.99
N PRO A 34 -5.88 -3.88 9.51
CA PRO A 34 -6.72 -3.46 10.64
C PRO A 34 -6.02 -3.54 12.00
N PHE A 35 -4.78 -4.02 12.04
CA PHE A 35 -4.02 -4.07 13.29
C PHE A 35 -3.54 -2.67 13.69
N GLN A 36 -3.65 -2.35 14.98
CA GLN A 36 -3.33 -1.02 15.52
C GLN A 36 -1.96 -0.50 15.06
N ARG A 37 -0.94 -1.37 15.05
CA ARG A 37 0.42 -1.04 14.60
C ARG A 37 0.46 -0.50 13.16
N CYS A 38 -0.36 -1.03 12.26
CA CYS A 38 -0.43 -0.59 10.87
C CYS A 38 -1.22 0.72 10.73
N ILE A 39 -2.29 0.88 11.51
CA ILE A 39 -3.05 2.14 11.56
C ILE A 39 -2.19 3.28 12.09
N ASP A 40 -1.45 3.07 13.18
CA ASP A 40 -0.57 4.08 13.76
C ASP A 40 0.58 4.43 12.81
N THR A 41 1.14 3.42 12.11
CA THR A 41 2.12 3.64 11.04
C THR A 41 1.52 4.45 9.89
N SER A 42 0.29 4.15 9.46
CA SER A 42 -0.40 4.91 8.40
C SER A 42 -0.61 6.36 8.80
N ILE A 43 -1.04 6.63 10.04
CA ILE A 43 -1.18 7.99 10.57
C ILE A 43 0.18 8.72 10.58
N GLY A 44 1.25 8.04 11.01
CA GLY A 44 2.61 8.59 10.98
C GLY A 44 3.09 8.91 9.57
N ILE A 45 2.84 8.02 8.60
CA ILE A 45 3.12 8.26 7.18
C ILE A 45 2.36 9.50 6.70
N ILE A 46 1.06 9.61 6.99
CA ILE A 46 0.24 10.78 6.60
C ILE A 46 0.80 12.07 7.21
N LYS A 47 1.23 12.03 8.47
CA LYS A 47 1.87 13.18 9.13
C LYS A 47 3.13 13.61 8.37
N GLY A 48 3.99 12.67 8.00
CA GLY A 48 5.19 12.94 7.19
C GLY A 48 4.89 13.41 5.77
N LEU A 49 3.83 12.91 5.14
CA LEU A 49 3.39 13.38 3.82
C LEU A 49 2.98 14.86 3.83
N ASN A 50 2.53 15.38 4.98
CA ASN A 50 2.20 16.80 5.20
C ASN A 50 1.26 17.42 4.13
N GLN A 51 0.36 16.60 3.57
CA GLN A 51 -0.55 16.97 2.50
C GLN A 51 -1.79 17.70 3.06
N LYS A 52 -1.71 19.03 3.15
CA LYS A 52 -2.79 19.86 3.73
C LYS A 52 -3.92 20.16 2.75
N LYS A 53 -3.60 20.44 1.48
CA LYS A 53 -4.59 20.84 0.45
C LYS A 53 -5.45 19.67 -0.02
N ASN A 54 -4.80 18.54 -0.30
CA ASN A 54 -5.49 17.28 -0.61
C ASN A 54 -5.08 16.19 0.39
N PRO A 55 -5.73 16.14 1.58
CA PRO A 55 -5.40 15.14 2.59
C PRO A 55 -5.54 13.69 2.06
N PRO A 56 -4.60 12.78 2.39
CA PRO A 56 -4.68 11.38 1.98
C PRO A 56 -5.94 10.71 2.52
N THR A 57 -6.45 9.74 1.77
CA THR A 57 -7.58 8.90 2.21
C THR A 57 -7.05 7.63 2.86
N LEU A 58 -7.49 7.34 4.07
CA LEU A 58 -7.17 6.12 4.81
C LEU A 58 -8.33 5.13 4.71
N ARG A 59 -8.03 3.90 4.27
CA ARG A 59 -8.94 2.76 4.16
C ARG A 59 -8.39 1.60 4.96
N ILE A 60 -9.24 0.98 5.79
CA ILE A 60 -8.87 -0.23 6.54
C ILE A 60 -9.22 -1.45 5.68
N ASP A 61 -8.24 -2.29 5.38
CA ASP A 61 -8.43 -3.50 4.58
C ASP A 61 -8.01 -4.77 5.34
N LEU A 62 -8.98 -5.65 5.60
CA LEU A 62 -8.76 -6.93 6.27
C LEU A 62 -7.84 -7.88 5.46
N GLY A 63 -7.90 -7.80 4.13
CA GLY A 63 -7.07 -8.57 3.21
C GLY A 63 -5.58 -8.26 3.35
N LEU A 64 -5.22 -7.13 3.97
CA LEU A 64 -3.84 -6.78 4.35
C LEU A 64 -3.46 -7.25 5.76
N GLY A 65 -4.34 -8.00 6.44
CA GLY A 65 -4.12 -8.54 7.77
C GLY A 65 -2.89 -9.47 7.85
N GLU A 66 -2.45 -9.74 9.08
CA GLU A 66 -1.32 -10.64 9.34
C GLU A 66 -1.60 -12.04 8.80
N TRP A 67 -0.56 -12.83 8.57
CA TRP A 67 -0.72 -14.25 8.28
C TRP A 67 -1.21 -14.99 9.53
N MET A 68 -2.46 -15.44 9.50
CA MET A 68 -3.15 -16.05 10.64
C MET A 68 -2.84 -17.55 10.75
N CYS A 69 -1.61 -17.92 11.09
CA CYS A 69 -1.24 -19.33 11.24
C CYS A 69 -0.97 -19.74 12.70
N GLU A 70 -1.06 -21.05 12.95
CA GLU A 70 -0.79 -21.67 14.26
C GLU A 70 0.62 -21.41 14.81
N ARG A 71 1.56 -20.95 13.96
CA ARG A 71 2.90 -20.57 14.42
C ARG A 71 2.89 -19.24 15.18
N PHE A 72 1.99 -18.33 14.84
CA PHE A 72 1.95 -16.97 15.40
C PHE A 72 0.75 -16.74 16.31
N PHE A 73 -0.28 -17.56 16.20
CA PHE A 73 -1.52 -17.43 16.96
C PHE A 73 -1.96 -18.81 17.45
N ASP A 74 -2.40 -18.89 18.71
CA ASP A 74 -3.01 -20.11 19.25
C ASP A 74 -4.51 -20.19 18.93
N SER A 75 -5.16 -19.03 18.82
CA SER A 75 -6.57 -18.87 18.43
C SER A 75 -6.86 -17.41 18.05
N ILE A 76 -7.98 -17.19 17.36
CA ILE A 76 -8.50 -15.85 17.09
C ILE A 76 -9.53 -15.48 18.15
N SER A 77 -9.19 -14.50 18.99
CA SER A 77 -10.00 -14.09 20.14
C SER A 77 -11.12 -13.09 19.79
N CYS A 78 -11.12 -12.51 18.59
CA CYS A 78 -12.16 -11.59 18.14
C CYS A 78 -12.44 -11.74 16.64
N SER A 79 -13.72 -11.60 16.26
CA SER A 79 -14.09 -11.61 14.84
C SER A 79 -13.48 -10.42 14.10
N ALA A 80 -13.29 -10.58 12.79
CA ALA A 80 -12.77 -9.50 11.95
C ALA A 80 -13.68 -8.27 11.98
N SER A 81 -15.00 -8.49 11.96
CA SER A 81 -15.99 -7.41 12.06
C SER A 81 -15.86 -6.59 13.35
N GLN A 82 -15.68 -7.25 14.50
CA GLN A 82 -15.43 -6.59 15.78
C GLN A 82 -14.11 -5.81 15.79
N LEU A 83 -13.05 -6.37 15.21
CA LEU A 83 -11.76 -5.66 15.10
C LEU A 83 -11.92 -4.38 14.27
N ILE A 84 -12.51 -4.48 13.07
CA ILE A 84 -12.72 -3.33 12.18
C ILE A 84 -13.58 -2.26 12.86
N ALA A 85 -14.71 -2.65 13.45
CA ALA A 85 -15.61 -1.73 14.13
C ALA A 85 -14.90 -0.96 15.26
N ARG A 86 -14.10 -1.66 16.07
CA ARG A 86 -13.30 -1.04 17.14
C ARG A 86 -12.28 -0.03 16.60
N GLN A 87 -11.62 -0.35 15.49
CA GLN A 87 -10.65 0.57 14.88
C GLN A 87 -11.32 1.81 14.29
N GLN A 88 -12.43 1.63 13.59
CA GLN A 88 -13.22 2.75 13.06
C GLN A 88 -13.74 3.66 14.17
N GLU A 89 -14.26 3.07 15.26
CA GLU A 89 -14.73 3.80 16.43
C GLU A 89 -13.59 4.62 17.08
N LYS A 90 -12.41 4.01 17.25
CA LYS A 90 -11.23 4.70 17.80
C LYS A 90 -10.81 5.88 16.94
N LEU A 91 -10.75 5.69 15.62
CA LEU A 91 -10.42 6.75 14.66
C LEU A 91 -11.45 7.89 14.68
N ALA A 92 -12.75 7.55 14.74
CA ALA A 92 -13.82 8.55 14.77
C ALA A 92 -13.74 9.42 16.03
N ARG A 93 -13.46 8.81 17.18
CA ARG A 93 -13.22 9.54 18.43
C ARG A 93 -12.01 10.47 18.33
N GLN A 94 -10.90 10.01 17.75
CA GLN A 94 -9.71 10.82 17.54
C GLN A 94 -9.94 11.99 16.57
N GLN A 95 -10.74 11.79 15.52
CA GLN A 95 -11.16 12.86 14.61
C GLN A 95 -12.02 13.90 15.31
N ALA A 96 -13.05 13.48 16.05
CA ALA A 96 -13.91 14.37 16.82
C ALA A 96 -13.11 15.19 17.86
N PHE A 97 -12.19 14.54 18.57
CA PHE A 97 -11.26 15.20 19.48
C PHE A 97 -10.40 16.26 18.75
N THR A 98 -9.84 15.91 17.60
CA THR A 98 -9.03 16.82 16.79
C THR A 98 -9.84 18.04 16.34
N TYR A 99 -11.09 17.87 15.91
CA TYR A 99 -11.96 18.99 15.52
C TYR A 99 -12.31 19.90 16.71
N SER A 100 -12.60 19.31 17.88
CA SER A 100 -12.84 20.05 19.12
C SER A 100 -11.63 20.91 19.51
N MET A 101 -10.42 20.38 19.44
CA MET A 101 -9.21 21.12 19.78
C MET A 101 -8.88 22.22 18.75
N LYS A 102 -9.06 21.94 17.46
CA LYS A 102 -8.92 22.97 16.41
C LYS A 102 -9.91 24.13 16.59
N ALA A 103 -11.17 23.83 16.95
CA ALA A 103 -12.16 24.86 17.23
C ALA A 103 -11.78 25.75 18.42
N LYS A 104 -10.96 25.24 19.35
CA LYS A 104 -10.40 25.98 20.49
C LYS A 104 -9.06 26.65 20.18
N ASN A 105 -8.59 26.62 18.93
CA ASN A 105 -7.25 27.06 18.52
C ASN A 105 -6.10 26.40 19.31
N GLN A 106 -6.31 25.17 19.79
CA GLN A 106 -5.30 24.38 20.49
C GLN A 106 -4.66 23.39 19.52
N ILE A 107 -3.34 23.31 19.57
CA ILE A 107 -2.54 22.36 18.78
C ILE A 107 -1.83 21.45 19.78
N LEU A 108 -2.12 20.15 19.70
CA LEU A 108 -1.53 19.10 20.53
C LEU A 108 -0.95 18.02 19.63
N ASP A 109 0.17 17.42 20.03
CA ASP A 109 0.84 16.34 19.27
C ASP A 109 -0.03 15.08 19.13
N THR A 110 -1.04 14.91 19.99
CA THR A 110 -1.98 13.79 19.96
C THR A 110 -3.08 13.93 18.91
N MET A 111 -3.16 15.09 18.25
CA MET A 111 -4.15 15.35 17.21
C MET A 111 -3.81 14.60 15.92
N LEU A 112 -4.85 14.21 15.19
CA LEU A 112 -4.66 13.59 13.88
C LEU A 112 -4.13 14.63 12.87
N PRO A 113 -3.21 14.22 11.96
CA PRO A 113 -2.84 15.05 10.82
C PRO A 113 -4.07 15.26 9.91
N PRO A 114 -4.02 16.18 8.93
CA PRO A 114 -5.05 16.23 7.90
C PRO A 114 -5.15 14.87 7.19
N LEU A 115 -6.28 14.17 7.36
CA LEU A 115 -6.62 12.95 6.62
C LEU A 115 -8.12 12.82 6.39
N LYS A 116 -8.50 12.06 5.37
CA LYS A 116 -9.87 11.60 5.12
C LYS A 116 -9.94 10.13 5.53
N ILE A 117 -10.92 9.75 6.33
CA ILE A 117 -11.13 8.34 6.70
C ILE A 117 -12.36 7.85 5.95
N ASP A 118 -12.18 6.82 5.14
CA ASP A 118 -13.26 6.23 4.35
C ASP A 118 -13.91 5.10 5.16
N TYR A 119 -14.89 5.47 5.99
CA TYR A 119 -15.66 4.53 6.81
C TYR A 119 -16.59 3.63 6.00
N ALA A 120 -16.90 4.01 4.75
CA ALA A 120 -17.77 3.25 3.87
C ALA A 120 -17.01 2.18 3.08
N TYR A 121 -15.67 2.20 3.11
CA TYR A 121 -14.84 1.22 2.43
C TYR A 121 -15.13 -0.21 2.91
N LYS A 122 -15.25 -1.13 1.95
CA LYS A 122 -15.41 -2.57 2.21
C LYS A 122 -14.25 -3.34 1.60
N SER A 123 -13.55 -4.06 2.46
CA SER A 123 -12.54 -5.04 2.07
C SER A 123 -13.16 -6.16 1.24
N LYS A 124 -12.36 -6.82 0.40
CA LYS A 124 -12.79 -8.06 -0.29
C LYS A 124 -13.01 -9.21 0.71
N TYR A 125 -12.18 -9.26 1.74
CA TYR A 125 -12.26 -10.25 2.82
C TYR A 125 -12.95 -9.62 4.02
N MET A 126 -13.90 -10.36 4.63
CA MET A 126 -14.70 -9.86 5.76
C MET A 126 -14.51 -10.67 7.04
N GLU A 127 -13.89 -11.85 6.96
CA GLU A 127 -13.60 -12.74 8.08
C GLU A 127 -12.12 -13.14 8.06
N PHE A 128 -11.60 -13.55 9.21
CA PHE A 128 -10.29 -14.18 9.28
C PHE A 128 -10.40 -15.64 8.88
N ASP A 129 -9.44 -16.10 8.08
CA ASP A 129 -9.21 -17.53 7.90
C ASP A 129 -8.19 -17.98 8.95
N TYR A 130 -8.49 -19.03 9.72
CA TYR A 130 -7.59 -19.56 10.73
C TYR A 130 -7.81 -21.06 10.98
N PRO A 131 -6.73 -21.87 10.95
CA PRO A 131 -5.39 -21.49 10.55
C PRO A 131 -5.28 -21.28 9.04
N GLU A 132 -4.72 -20.16 8.63
CA GLU A 132 -4.48 -19.82 7.24
C GLU A 132 -3.20 -20.49 6.74
N ARG A 133 -3.26 -21.19 5.61
CA ARG A 133 -2.06 -21.76 4.98
C ARG A 133 -1.29 -20.68 4.22
N TYR A 134 0.02 -20.86 4.08
CA TYR A 134 0.86 -19.89 3.37
C TYR A 134 0.37 -19.60 1.93
N THR A 135 -0.05 -20.61 1.18
CA THR A 135 -0.58 -20.43 -0.18
C THR A 135 -1.88 -19.64 -0.21
N ASP A 136 -2.75 -19.84 0.78
CA ASP A 136 -4.03 -19.13 0.89
C ASP A 136 -3.80 -17.66 1.23
N MET A 137 -2.80 -17.38 2.09
CA MET A 137 -2.33 -16.03 2.37
C MET A 137 -1.79 -15.33 1.11
N ILE A 138 -0.95 -16.00 0.31
CA ILE A 138 -0.45 -15.43 -0.96
C ILE A 138 -1.62 -15.05 -1.89
N HIS A 139 -2.59 -15.96 -2.08
CA HIS A 139 -3.78 -15.67 -2.89
C HIS A 139 -4.59 -14.51 -2.32
N ARG A 140 -4.77 -14.44 -1.00
CA ARG A 140 -5.47 -13.32 -0.33
C ARG A 140 -4.80 -11.98 -0.62
N PHE A 141 -3.47 -11.90 -0.55
CA PHE A 141 -2.75 -10.66 -0.83
C PHE A 141 -2.81 -10.28 -2.32
N GLU A 142 -2.74 -11.24 -3.22
CA GLU A 142 -2.95 -11.02 -4.66
C GLU A 142 -4.37 -10.49 -4.94
N ASP A 143 -5.38 -11.14 -4.39
CA ASP A 143 -6.78 -10.74 -4.53
C ASP A 143 -7.07 -9.35 -3.96
N THR A 144 -6.46 -9.05 -2.81
CA THR A 144 -6.56 -7.74 -2.15
C THR A 144 -5.89 -6.66 -3.00
N GLN A 145 -4.70 -6.92 -3.53
CA GLN A 145 -4.01 -6.00 -4.43
C GLN A 145 -4.88 -5.66 -5.65
N HIS A 146 -5.48 -6.66 -6.31
CA HIS A 146 -6.36 -6.43 -7.45
C HIS A 146 -7.60 -5.61 -7.08
N HIS A 147 -8.23 -5.91 -5.94
CA HIS A 147 -9.40 -5.18 -5.43
C HIS A 147 -9.09 -3.71 -5.13
N CYS A 148 -7.99 -3.45 -4.42
CA CYS A 148 -7.55 -2.09 -4.08
C CYS A 148 -7.20 -1.27 -5.33
N LEU A 149 -6.48 -1.86 -6.30
CA LEU A 149 -6.10 -1.15 -7.52
C LEU A 149 -7.30 -0.90 -8.45
N LYS A 150 -8.24 -1.85 -8.56
CA LYS A 150 -9.47 -1.68 -9.36
C LYS A 150 -10.42 -0.63 -8.78
N SER A 151 -10.44 -0.47 -7.46
CA SER A 151 -11.29 0.50 -6.74
C SER A 151 -10.67 1.89 -6.63
N THR A 152 -9.52 2.12 -7.29
CA THR A 152 -8.77 3.37 -7.23
C THR A 152 -8.61 3.97 -8.63
N ASN A 153 -8.68 5.31 -8.73
CA ASN A 153 -8.49 6.00 -10.01
C ASN A 153 -7.03 5.81 -10.52
N PRO A 154 -6.80 5.71 -11.84
CA PRO A 154 -5.47 5.50 -12.41
C PRO A 154 -4.41 6.52 -12.00
N ASP A 155 -4.79 7.78 -11.76
CA ASP A 155 -3.88 8.87 -11.38
C ASP A 155 -3.69 9.02 -9.86
N THR A 156 -3.90 7.93 -9.12
CA THR A 156 -3.79 7.91 -7.65
C THR A 156 -2.55 7.15 -7.22
N ILE A 157 -1.81 7.69 -6.26
CA ILE A 157 -0.75 6.95 -5.60
C ILE A 157 -1.37 6.08 -4.52
N VAL A 158 -1.14 4.77 -4.63
CA VAL A 158 -1.61 3.78 -3.68
C VAL A 158 -0.47 3.38 -2.76
N ILE A 159 -0.71 3.46 -1.45
CA ILE A 159 0.21 3.02 -0.41
C ILE A 159 -0.44 1.86 0.34
N PHE A 160 0.26 0.72 0.39
CA PHE A 160 -0.15 -0.42 1.20
C PHE A 160 0.66 -0.44 2.51
N VAL A 161 -0.02 -0.57 3.65
CA VAL A 161 0.60 -0.72 4.97
C VAL A 161 0.18 -2.05 5.58
N THR A 162 1.12 -3.00 5.63
CA THR A 162 0.89 -4.38 6.09
C THR A 162 2.09 -4.88 6.91
N HIS A 163 2.22 -6.18 7.09
CA HIS A 163 3.22 -6.87 7.90
C HIS A 163 4.31 -7.51 7.04
N ALA A 164 5.41 -7.96 7.64
CA ALA A 164 6.60 -8.41 6.92
C ALA A 164 6.31 -9.49 5.86
N VAL A 165 5.57 -10.54 6.22
CA VAL A 165 5.19 -11.61 5.28
C VAL A 165 4.22 -11.08 4.23
N GLY A 166 3.29 -10.20 4.62
CA GLY A 166 2.33 -9.57 3.72
C GLY A 166 2.98 -8.70 2.64
N VAL A 167 4.05 -7.96 2.97
CA VAL A 167 4.79 -7.17 1.96
C VAL A 167 5.45 -8.09 0.92
N ASN A 168 6.02 -9.22 1.35
CA ASN A 168 6.56 -10.22 0.41
C ASN A 168 5.47 -10.78 -0.51
N ALA A 169 4.31 -11.14 0.06
CA ALA A 169 3.16 -11.62 -0.71
C ALA A 169 2.65 -10.59 -1.75
N LEU A 170 2.60 -9.30 -1.37
CA LEU A 170 2.27 -8.22 -2.31
C LEU A 170 3.32 -8.11 -3.43
N LEU A 171 4.61 -8.16 -3.11
CA LEU A 171 5.64 -8.09 -4.14
C LEU A 171 5.55 -9.26 -5.11
N ASP A 172 5.24 -10.46 -4.62
CA ASP A 172 5.06 -11.65 -5.45
C ASP A 172 3.84 -11.53 -6.36
N SER A 173 2.74 -10.89 -5.90
CA SER A 173 1.59 -10.61 -6.76
C SER A 173 1.94 -9.62 -7.88
N PHE A 174 2.78 -8.61 -7.63
CA PHE A 174 3.29 -7.72 -8.69
C PHE A 174 4.29 -8.42 -9.64
N ARG A 175 4.99 -9.46 -9.18
CA ARG A 175 5.87 -10.30 -10.01
C ARG A 175 5.13 -11.33 -10.84
N ASN A 176 3.89 -11.65 -10.48
CA ASN A 176 3.20 -12.88 -10.91
C ASN A 176 4.04 -14.14 -10.66
N LYS A 177 4.81 -14.16 -9.56
CA LYS A 177 5.70 -15.27 -9.21
C LYS A 177 6.04 -15.24 -7.72
N VAL A 178 5.90 -16.37 -7.05
CA VAL A 178 6.33 -16.56 -5.67
C VAL A 178 7.86 -16.56 -5.57
N THR A 179 8.40 -15.81 -4.63
CA THR A 179 9.84 -15.71 -4.37
C THR A 179 10.19 -16.12 -2.94
N ILE A 180 11.49 -16.22 -2.65
CA ILE A 180 11.96 -16.47 -1.29
C ILE A 180 11.68 -15.19 -0.48
N PRO A 181 10.96 -15.28 0.66
CA PRO A 181 10.68 -14.12 1.48
C PRO A 181 11.98 -13.44 1.93
N LEU A 182 12.03 -12.13 1.73
CA LEU A 182 13.10 -11.28 2.21
C LEU A 182 12.76 -10.78 3.61
N GLU A 183 13.80 -10.59 4.43
CA GLU A 183 13.64 -9.92 5.72
C GLU A 183 13.16 -8.48 5.50
N SER A 184 12.19 -8.06 6.30
CA SER A 184 11.63 -6.71 6.27
C SER A 184 11.75 -6.07 7.65
N HIS A 185 12.54 -5.02 7.76
CA HIS A 185 12.60 -4.20 8.96
C HIS A 185 11.36 -3.30 9.10
N TYR A 186 11.16 -2.74 10.30
CA TYR A 186 10.03 -1.86 10.57
C TYR A 186 10.09 -0.60 9.70
N CYS A 187 8.95 -0.22 9.12
CA CYS A 187 8.82 0.95 8.24
C CYS A 187 9.77 0.92 7.01
N SER A 188 10.15 -0.27 6.55
CA SER A 188 10.80 -0.44 5.25
C SER A 188 9.84 -0.06 4.11
N ILE A 189 10.41 0.34 2.97
CA ILE A 189 9.67 0.78 1.79
C ILE A 189 9.99 -0.18 0.64
N SER A 190 8.94 -0.67 0.00
CA SER A 190 9.02 -1.25 -1.34
C SER A 190 8.24 -0.38 -2.32
N CYS A 191 8.75 -0.22 -3.53
CA CYS A 191 8.16 0.62 -4.57
C CYS A 191 7.97 -0.19 -5.84
N VAL A 192 6.76 -0.16 -6.37
CA VAL A 192 6.39 -0.77 -7.65
C VAL A 192 5.78 0.29 -8.56
N ARG A 193 6.11 0.23 -9.86
CA ARG A 193 5.64 1.17 -10.87
C ARG A 193 4.95 0.44 -12.01
N HIS A 194 3.83 0.99 -12.48
CA HIS A 194 3.18 0.49 -13.68
C HIS A 194 3.96 0.94 -14.93
N TYR A 195 4.22 0.02 -15.86
CA TYR A 195 4.78 0.38 -17.16
C TYR A 195 3.76 1.21 -17.95
N ASN A 196 4.01 2.51 -18.10
CA ASN A 196 3.33 3.32 -19.10
C ASN A 196 4.18 3.36 -20.37
N LYS A 197 3.69 2.74 -21.43
CA LYS A 197 4.34 2.76 -22.75
C LYS A 197 4.06 4.12 -23.40
N GLN A 198 4.72 5.19 -22.97
CA GLN A 198 4.71 6.46 -23.68
C GLN A 198 6.12 7.07 -23.77
N HIS A 199 6.49 7.38 -25.02
CA HIS A 199 7.76 7.94 -25.53
C HIS A 199 9.01 7.03 -25.56
N SER A 200 8.98 6.05 -26.45
CA SER A 200 10.11 5.88 -27.38
C SER A 200 9.63 6.28 -28.78
N SER A 201 9.74 7.57 -29.09
CA SER A 201 9.84 8.00 -30.49
C SER A 201 11.19 7.52 -30.99
N PHE A 202 11.27 6.25 -31.39
CA PHE A 202 12.36 5.78 -32.22
C PHE A 202 11.88 6.00 -33.65
N ASP A 203 12.32 7.13 -34.23
CA ASP A 203 12.37 7.28 -35.68
C ASP A 203 13.21 6.12 -36.22
N LEU A 204 12.56 5.20 -36.93
CA LEU A 204 13.22 4.24 -37.81
C LEU A 204 12.53 4.30 -39.16
N ASN A 205 12.76 5.42 -39.85
CA ASN A 205 13.03 5.34 -41.28
C ASN A 205 14.32 4.53 -41.45
N SER A 206 14.18 3.22 -41.55
CA SER A 206 15.18 2.36 -42.17
C SER A 206 14.45 1.18 -42.78
N SER A 207 14.28 1.28 -44.09
CA SER A 207 14.04 0.16 -44.98
C SER A 207 15.03 -0.97 -44.69
N ASP A 208 14.55 -2.16 -44.33
CA ASP A 208 15.10 -3.38 -44.92
C ASP A 208 14.11 -4.54 -44.81
N GLN A 209 14.03 -5.31 -45.89
CA GLN A 209 13.15 -6.45 -46.08
C GLN A 209 13.83 -7.72 -45.53
N SER A 210 13.08 -8.60 -44.87
CA SER A 210 13.19 -10.05 -45.04
C SER A 210 12.04 -10.76 -44.34
N ASP A 211 11.37 -11.59 -45.13
CA ASP A 211 10.24 -12.43 -44.78
C ASP A 211 10.68 -13.74 -44.10
N GLU A 212 9.71 -14.39 -43.45
CA GLU A 212 9.65 -15.82 -43.08
C GLU A 212 10.48 -16.31 -41.87
N ASP A 213 9.82 -16.34 -40.70
CA ASP A 213 9.75 -17.52 -39.82
C ASP A 213 8.66 -17.32 -38.74
N ASP A 214 7.41 -17.23 -39.21
CA ASP A 214 6.21 -17.19 -38.39
C ASP A 214 5.70 -18.62 -38.12
N GLN A 215 6.27 -19.29 -37.11
CA GLN A 215 5.53 -20.25 -36.26
C GLN A 215 6.38 -20.81 -35.12
N ALA A 216 5.76 -20.85 -33.93
CA ALA A 216 6.18 -21.57 -32.72
C ALA A 216 7.15 -20.87 -31.75
N LEU A 217 6.74 -19.73 -31.18
CA LEU A 217 7.00 -19.45 -29.75
C LEU A 217 5.92 -18.56 -29.09
N PHE A 218 4.65 -18.72 -29.49
CA PHE A 218 3.53 -18.13 -28.78
C PHE A 218 3.02 -19.14 -27.75
N ASN A 219 3.46 -19.00 -26.49
CA ASN A 219 2.60 -19.14 -25.31
C ASN A 219 3.34 -18.79 -24.00
N SER A 220 2.72 -17.89 -23.23
CA SER A 220 2.95 -17.62 -21.79
C SER A 220 4.07 -16.68 -21.34
N THR A 221 4.11 -15.45 -21.86
CA THR A 221 4.58 -14.30 -21.05
C THR A 221 3.57 -13.17 -21.18
N ALA A 222 2.56 -13.16 -20.32
CA ALA A 222 1.82 -11.93 -20.07
C ALA A 222 2.86 -10.88 -19.65
N LYS A 223 3.14 -9.91 -20.53
CA LYS A 223 4.16 -8.87 -20.29
C LYS A 223 3.96 -8.29 -18.88
N GLN A 224 4.98 -8.40 -18.05
CA GLN A 224 4.94 -7.96 -16.66
C GLN A 224 4.60 -6.46 -16.65
N LYS A 225 3.40 -6.13 -16.14
CA LYS A 225 2.87 -4.75 -16.16
C LYS A 225 3.53 -3.83 -15.14
N TRP A 226 4.31 -4.39 -14.21
CA TRP A 226 4.87 -3.68 -13.08
C TRP A 226 6.39 -3.88 -12.99
N SER A 227 7.13 -2.80 -12.76
CA SER A 227 8.55 -2.81 -12.41
C SER A 227 8.72 -2.58 -10.90
N ILE A 228 9.53 -3.41 -10.25
CA ILE A 228 9.89 -3.23 -8.83
C ILE A 228 11.17 -2.40 -8.77
N GLU A 229 11.11 -1.26 -8.12
CA GLU A 229 12.22 -0.29 -8.08
C GLU A 229 12.96 -0.29 -6.75
N LEU A 230 12.24 -0.58 -5.68
CA LEU A 230 12.76 -0.62 -4.32
C LEU A 230 12.16 -1.81 -3.62
N VAL A 231 12.97 -2.53 -2.86
CA VAL A 231 12.55 -3.72 -2.11
C VAL A 231 13.05 -3.59 -0.68
N MET A 232 12.12 -3.55 0.26
CA MET A 232 12.36 -3.57 1.72
C MET A 232 13.43 -2.56 2.20
N SER A 233 13.56 -1.40 1.56
CA SER A 233 14.58 -0.41 1.94
C SER A 233 14.18 0.31 3.21
N ASP A 234 15.08 0.35 4.18
CA ASP A 234 14.96 1.10 5.44
C ASP A 234 16.07 2.16 5.61
N THR A 235 16.82 2.44 4.54
CA THR A 235 17.96 3.37 4.53
C THR A 235 17.60 4.77 5.03
N HIS A 236 16.34 5.21 4.86
CA HIS A 236 15.84 6.49 5.36
C HIS A 236 15.71 6.58 6.89
N LEU A 237 15.80 5.44 7.59
CA LEU A 237 15.74 5.37 9.05
C LEU A 237 17.12 5.37 9.70
N GLN A 238 18.18 5.14 8.91
CA GLN A 238 19.57 5.10 9.38
C GLN A 238 20.19 6.49 9.52
N ASN A 239 19.51 7.53 9.00
CA ASN A 239 19.91 8.94 9.06
C ASN A 239 19.08 9.75 10.06
#